data_AF-A0A4R2BMB9-F1
#
_entry.id   AF-A0A4R2BMB9-F1
#
_cell.length_a   1.000
_cell.length_b   1.000
_cell.length_c   1.000
_cell.angle_alpha   90.00
_cell.angle_beta   90.00
_cell.angle_gamma   90.00
#
_symmetry.space_group_name_H-M   'P 1'
#
loop_
_entity.id
_entity.type
_entity.pdbx_description
1 polymer ?
#
loop_
_entity_poly.entity_id
_entity_poly.type
_entity_poly.pdbx_seq_one_letter_code
_entity_poly.pdbx_strand_id
1 'polypeptide(L)'
;MKMRLRLFMMLLSVSMALFGCGASESSQPAKDNPSSPADQSSKENSDDKKEPVQQDVDDMKKEDSVIRILEQNLQYTVNGQEKENTAFLKFNDNQKYSMYVLPEYELSAEEPNKDVLFLSEDDSIFMRIELLPQNSNWDTIEADAKTQLESISKNVKTVSLPEDPFFKEAWAMEVSNGDEMISSYLIKDSELPLKLMIFTKKSKNHLDPFIEMAKTIGK
;
A
#
# COMPACT_ATOMS: atom_id res chain seq x y z
N MET A 1 22.72 33.77 -13.42
CA MET A 1 24.16 33.43 -13.44
C MET A 1 24.26 31.92 -13.48
N LYS A 2 24.56 31.33 -14.65
CA LYS A 2 24.51 29.89 -14.91
C LYS A 2 25.89 29.28 -14.62
N MET A 3 25.99 28.35 -13.67
CA MET A 3 27.26 27.67 -13.38
C MET A 3 27.14 26.15 -13.43
N ARG A 4 27.45 25.65 -14.62
CA ARG A 4 28.27 24.46 -14.97
C ARG A 4 28.11 23.18 -14.12
N LEU A 5 27.26 22.31 -14.66
CA LEU A 5 27.27 20.85 -14.54
C LEU A 5 28.67 20.27 -14.84
N ARG A 6 29.21 19.46 -13.93
CA ARG A 6 30.37 18.60 -14.18
C ARG A 6 29.95 17.14 -14.08
N LEU A 7 29.84 16.52 -15.25
CA LEU A 7 29.70 15.09 -15.49
C LEU A 7 31.06 14.43 -15.25
N PHE A 8 31.15 13.49 -14.31
CA PHE A 8 32.28 12.55 -14.23
C PHE A 8 31.76 11.14 -14.51
N MET A 9 32.36 10.56 -15.54
CA MET A 9 32.06 9.30 -16.19
C MET A 9 33.02 8.22 -15.66
N MET A 10 32.49 7.01 -15.47
CA MET A 10 33.16 5.71 -15.38
C MET A 10 34.18 5.44 -14.26
N LEU A 11 33.84 4.44 -13.44
CA LEU A 11 34.76 3.33 -13.17
C LEU A 11 33.98 2.02 -13.17
N LEU A 12 34.23 1.25 -14.22
CA LEU A 12 33.84 -0.12 -14.46
C LEU A 12 34.81 -1.01 -13.66
N SER A 13 34.31 -1.82 -12.71
CA SER A 13 35.13 -2.86 -12.07
C SER A 13 34.41 -4.20 -12.08
N VAL A 14 35.11 -5.13 -12.72
CA VAL A 14 34.80 -6.49 -13.14
C VAL A 14 34.46 -7.45 -11.98
N SER A 15 33.64 -8.42 -12.35
CA SER A 15 33.09 -9.60 -11.67
C SER A 15 34.03 -10.46 -10.82
N MET A 16 33.45 -11.13 -9.82
CA MET A 16 33.89 -12.48 -9.43
C MET A 16 32.68 -13.35 -9.08
N ALA A 17 32.42 -14.33 -9.94
CA ALA A 17 31.52 -15.43 -9.68
C ALA A 17 32.22 -16.47 -8.81
N LEU A 18 31.59 -16.89 -7.72
CA LEU A 18 31.97 -18.07 -6.96
C LEU A 18 30.96 -19.18 -7.26
N PHE A 19 31.33 -20.08 -8.17
CA PHE A 19 30.75 -21.42 -8.23
C PHE A 19 31.39 -22.27 -7.15
N GLY A 20 30.60 -22.64 -6.14
CA GLY A 20 30.96 -23.63 -5.13
C GLY A 20 30.24 -24.95 -5.42
N CYS A 21 31.01 -25.96 -5.79
CA CYS A 21 30.62 -27.33 -6.05
C CYS A 21 30.42 -28.12 -4.73
N GLY A 22 29.40 -28.97 -4.66
CA GLY A 22 29.22 -29.97 -3.60
C GLY A 22 28.64 -31.26 -4.18
N ALA A 23 29.52 -32.25 -4.38
CA ALA A 23 29.24 -33.64 -4.79
C ALA A 23 28.49 -34.42 -3.67
N SER A 24 27.87 -35.59 -3.84
CA SER A 24 27.90 -36.72 -4.79
C SER A 24 26.60 -37.55 -4.56
N GLU A 25 26.08 -38.36 -5.49
CA GLU A 25 26.38 -39.80 -5.59
C GLU A 25 25.77 -40.44 -6.86
N SER A 26 26.29 -41.62 -7.19
CA SER A 26 26.48 -42.30 -8.48
C SER A 26 25.28 -42.99 -9.15
N SER A 27 25.35 -43.15 -10.49
CA SER A 27 25.40 -44.49 -11.17
C SER A 27 25.53 -44.41 -12.72
N GLN A 28 26.78 -44.55 -13.20
CA GLN A 28 27.35 -45.41 -14.28
C GLN A 28 26.55 -45.94 -15.53
N PRO A 29 27.23 -46.44 -16.62
CA PRO A 29 27.31 -45.76 -17.93
C PRO A 29 27.01 -46.64 -19.17
N ALA A 30 27.10 -46.06 -20.39
CA ALA A 30 27.49 -46.63 -21.71
C ALA A 30 26.74 -45.88 -22.85
N LYS A 31 27.26 -45.51 -24.03
CA LYS A 31 28.52 -45.75 -24.76
C LYS A 31 28.63 -44.71 -25.90
N ASP A 32 29.85 -44.22 -26.12
CA ASP A 32 30.53 -43.81 -27.36
C ASP A 32 29.81 -43.10 -28.54
N ASN A 33 30.09 -41.79 -28.67
CA ASN A 33 30.88 -41.12 -29.74
C ASN A 33 30.49 -41.24 -31.24
N PRO A 34 30.97 -40.33 -32.13
CA PRO A 34 30.82 -38.87 -32.17
C PRO A 34 30.43 -38.36 -33.58
N SER A 35 30.18 -37.05 -33.75
CA SER A 35 30.71 -36.18 -34.84
C SER A 35 29.78 -35.00 -35.16
N SER A 36 30.29 -33.80 -34.92
CA SER A 36 29.88 -32.52 -35.54
C SER A 36 30.49 -32.43 -36.96
N PRO A 37 30.33 -31.36 -37.80
CA PRO A 37 29.63 -30.08 -37.60
C PRO A 37 28.89 -29.54 -38.86
N ALA A 38 28.45 -28.27 -38.75
CA ALA A 38 28.30 -27.26 -39.82
C ALA A 38 27.09 -27.39 -40.76
N ASP A 39 26.45 -26.35 -41.27
CA ASP A 39 26.41 -24.90 -41.06
C ASP A 39 25.29 -24.38 -42.00
N GLN A 40 24.86 -23.13 -41.82
CA GLN A 40 24.27 -22.25 -42.84
C GLN A 40 22.79 -22.36 -43.27
N SER A 41 22.06 -21.31 -42.84
CA SER A 41 21.57 -20.22 -43.72
C SER A 41 20.08 -20.20 -44.09
N SER A 42 19.40 -19.26 -43.41
CA SER A 42 18.68 -18.09 -43.99
C SER A 42 17.23 -18.18 -44.49
N LYS A 43 16.44 -17.29 -43.86
CA LYS A 43 15.38 -16.40 -44.42
C LYS A 43 14.04 -17.03 -44.79
N GLU A 44 12.88 -16.37 -44.69
CA GLU A 44 12.38 -15.11 -44.12
C GLU A 44 10.90 -15.09 -44.56
N ASN A 45 9.94 -14.90 -43.66
CA ASN A 45 8.85 -13.94 -43.89
C ASN A 45 7.89 -13.80 -42.70
N SER A 46 7.64 -12.54 -42.42
CA SER A 46 6.63 -11.92 -41.57
C SER A 46 5.20 -12.31 -41.96
N ASP A 47 4.27 -12.32 -41.00
CA ASP A 47 3.22 -11.30 -41.00
C ASP A 47 2.55 -11.17 -39.61
N ASP A 48 2.19 -9.92 -39.32
CA ASP A 48 1.68 -9.38 -38.08
C ASP A 48 0.15 -9.51 -38.05
N LYS A 49 -0.43 -9.98 -36.94
CA LYS A 49 -1.83 -9.66 -36.62
C LYS A 49 -2.11 -9.81 -35.12
N LYS A 50 -2.09 -8.67 -34.43
CA LYS A 50 -2.73 -8.45 -33.14
C LYS A 50 -4.24 -8.69 -33.25
N GLU A 51 -4.78 -9.55 -32.40
CA GLU A 51 -6.18 -9.55 -31.99
C GLU A 51 -6.29 -9.08 -30.53
N PRO A 52 -7.34 -8.32 -30.17
CA PRO A 52 -7.53 -7.79 -28.84
C PRO A 52 -8.11 -8.86 -27.91
N VAL A 53 -7.53 -9.02 -26.73
CA VAL A 53 -8.10 -9.83 -25.66
C VAL A 53 -9.30 -9.08 -25.08
N GLN A 54 -10.51 -9.47 -25.50
CA GLN A 54 -11.72 -9.27 -24.70
C GLN A 54 -11.64 -10.24 -23.53
N GLN A 55 -11.57 -9.71 -22.31
CA GLN A 55 -11.69 -10.50 -21.10
C GLN A 55 -13.14 -10.40 -20.64
N ASP A 56 -13.86 -11.51 -20.80
CA ASP A 56 -15.21 -11.72 -20.32
C ASP A 56 -15.31 -11.35 -18.84
N VAL A 57 -16.21 -10.41 -18.56
CA VAL A 57 -16.75 -10.19 -17.22
C VAL A 57 -18.00 -11.06 -17.16
N ASP A 58 -17.87 -12.27 -16.61
CA ASP A 58 -19.04 -13.01 -16.19
C ASP A 58 -18.80 -13.72 -14.85
N ASP A 59 -19.87 -13.70 -14.06
CA ASP A 59 -20.12 -14.40 -12.80
C ASP A 59 -19.64 -13.74 -11.48
N MET A 60 -20.25 -12.61 -11.11
CA MET A 60 -20.48 -12.29 -9.69
C MET A 60 -21.83 -12.82 -9.26
N LYS A 61 -21.80 -13.85 -8.40
CA LYS A 61 -22.93 -14.27 -7.57
C LYS A 61 -23.48 -13.06 -6.81
N LYS A 62 -24.80 -12.86 -6.90
CA LYS A 62 -25.58 -11.95 -6.06
C LYS A 62 -25.49 -12.39 -4.59
N GLU A 63 -24.55 -11.81 -3.86
CA GLU A 63 -24.82 -11.38 -2.49
C GLU A 63 -25.25 -9.91 -2.55
N ASP A 64 -25.82 -9.40 -1.45
CA ASP A 64 -26.53 -8.13 -1.31
C ASP A 64 -25.59 -6.90 -1.44
N SER A 65 -24.78 -6.85 -2.49
CA SER A 65 -23.69 -5.91 -2.67
C SER A 65 -24.22 -4.57 -3.13
N VAL A 66 -24.05 -3.54 -2.29
CA VAL A 66 -24.20 -2.15 -2.69
C VAL A 66 -23.30 -1.91 -3.90
N ILE A 67 -23.91 -1.53 -5.03
CA ILE A 67 -23.16 -1.20 -6.25
C ILE A 67 -22.35 0.07 -5.95
N ARG A 68 -21.02 -0.07 -5.80
CA ARG A 68 -20.11 1.06 -5.65
C ARG A 68 -19.72 1.61 -7.02
N ILE A 69 -19.93 2.91 -7.23
CA ILE A 69 -19.46 3.60 -8.43
C ILE A 69 -17.93 3.70 -8.44
N LEU A 70 -17.32 3.85 -9.62
CA LEU A 70 -15.86 3.81 -9.78
C LEU A 70 -15.14 5.04 -9.23
N GLU A 71 -15.84 6.16 -9.06
CA GLU A 71 -15.28 7.43 -8.64
C GLU A 71 -16.25 8.22 -7.75
N GLN A 72 -15.70 9.01 -6.84
CA GLN A 72 -16.45 9.88 -5.94
C GLN A 72 -15.61 11.11 -5.62
N ASN A 73 -16.23 12.30 -5.56
CA ASN A 73 -15.54 13.48 -5.05
C ASN A 73 -15.41 13.40 -3.52
N LEU A 74 -14.20 13.65 -3.02
CA LEU A 74 -13.93 13.79 -1.59
C LEU A 74 -13.54 15.24 -1.31
N GLN A 75 -14.14 15.81 -0.27
CA GLN A 75 -13.78 17.12 0.27
C GLN A 75 -12.90 16.90 1.50
N TYR A 76 -11.80 17.63 1.58
CA TYR A 76 -10.81 17.46 2.64
C TYR A 76 -9.94 18.71 2.80
N THR A 77 -9.14 18.74 3.85
CA THR A 77 -8.29 19.87 4.22
C THR A 77 -6.82 19.47 4.25
N VAL A 78 -5.95 20.24 3.61
CA VAL A 78 -4.49 20.10 3.76
C VAL A 78 -3.93 21.43 4.25
N ASN A 79 -3.20 21.41 5.37
CA ASN A 79 -2.63 22.61 5.98
C ASN A 79 -3.66 23.76 6.19
N GLY A 80 -4.92 23.42 6.51
CA GLY A 80 -6.00 24.39 6.71
C GLY A 80 -6.65 24.92 5.43
N GLN A 81 -6.26 24.42 4.25
CA GLN A 81 -6.91 24.75 2.98
C GLN A 81 -7.87 23.65 2.57
N GLU A 82 -9.14 24.01 2.36
CA GLU A 82 -10.14 23.11 1.79
C GLU A 82 -9.80 22.78 0.33
N LYS A 83 -10.00 21.51 -0.02
CA LYS A 83 -9.79 20.93 -1.35
C LYS A 83 -10.95 19.99 -1.66
N GLU A 84 -11.21 19.82 -2.95
CA GLU A 84 -12.10 18.78 -3.45
C GLU A 84 -11.43 18.12 -4.66
N ASN A 85 -11.36 16.79 -4.67
CA ASN A 85 -10.83 16.03 -5.77
C ASN A 85 -11.62 14.74 -5.98
N THR A 86 -11.65 14.28 -7.23
CA THR A 86 -12.20 12.96 -7.58
C THR A 86 -11.23 11.87 -7.11
N ALA A 87 -11.74 10.98 -6.26
CA ALA A 87 -11.06 9.78 -5.78
C ALA A 87 -11.60 8.55 -6.52
N PHE A 88 -10.76 7.54 -6.69
CA PHE A 88 -11.07 6.34 -7.46
C PHE A 88 -11.20 5.12 -6.57
N LEU A 89 -12.21 4.29 -6.82
CA LEU A 89 -12.44 3.06 -6.09
C LEU A 89 -11.25 2.10 -6.31
N LYS A 90 -10.65 1.65 -5.21
CA LYS A 90 -9.60 0.63 -5.18
C LYS A 90 -10.08 -0.55 -4.35
N PHE A 91 -9.91 -1.75 -4.89
CA PHE A 91 -10.15 -3.00 -4.18
C PHE A 91 -8.85 -3.48 -3.57
N ASN A 92 -8.93 -3.92 -2.32
CA ASN A 92 -7.84 -4.52 -1.60
C ASN A 92 -8.10 -6.03 -1.44
N ASP A 93 -7.33 -6.83 -2.16
CA ASP A 93 -7.47 -8.28 -2.14
C ASP A 93 -6.87 -8.95 -0.90
N ASN A 94 -5.99 -8.24 -0.16
CA ASN A 94 -5.33 -8.73 1.04
C ASN A 94 -6.30 -8.81 2.22
N GLN A 95 -7.04 -7.72 2.48
CA GLN A 95 -8.00 -7.62 3.59
C GLN A 95 -9.48 -7.67 3.16
N LYS A 96 -9.77 -7.82 1.86
CA LYS A 96 -11.14 -7.95 1.29
C LYS A 96 -12.05 -6.76 1.58
N TYR A 97 -11.55 -5.54 1.34
CA TYR A 97 -12.35 -4.31 1.36
C TYR A 97 -12.12 -3.48 0.10
N SER A 98 -12.90 -2.42 -0.08
CA SER A 98 -12.66 -1.38 -1.07
C SER A 98 -12.73 0.01 -0.45
N MET A 99 -12.01 0.97 -1.03
CA MET A 99 -12.03 2.37 -0.60
C MET A 99 -11.78 3.32 -1.78
N TYR A 100 -12.22 4.56 -1.68
CA TYR A 100 -11.86 5.59 -2.65
C TYR A 100 -10.51 6.20 -2.28
N VAL A 101 -9.59 6.22 -3.24
CA VAL A 101 -8.23 6.72 -3.08
C VAL A 101 -8.04 7.97 -3.93
N LEU A 102 -7.57 9.05 -3.29
CA LEU A 102 -7.23 10.31 -3.94
C LEU A 102 -6.02 10.13 -4.88
N PRO A 103 -5.92 10.87 -6.00
CA PRO A 103 -4.90 10.64 -7.04
C PRO A 103 -3.45 10.78 -6.59
N GLU A 104 -3.20 11.54 -5.53
CA GLU A 104 -1.85 11.76 -4.99
C GLU A 104 -1.38 10.65 -4.05
N TYR A 105 -2.24 9.66 -3.75
CA TYR A 105 -1.99 8.60 -2.80
C TYR A 105 -1.99 7.23 -3.47
N GLU A 106 -1.22 6.33 -2.89
CA GLU A 106 -1.11 4.94 -3.33
C GLU A 106 -1.45 3.99 -2.18
N LEU A 107 -2.33 3.02 -2.47
CA LEU A 107 -2.69 1.94 -1.54
C LEU A 107 -1.86 0.70 -1.89
N SER A 108 -1.11 0.18 -0.91
CA SER A 108 -0.32 -1.04 -1.03
C SER A 108 -0.63 -1.99 0.11
N ALA A 109 -0.51 -3.29 -0.13
CA ALA A 109 -0.55 -4.29 0.94
C ALA A 109 0.78 -4.33 1.72
N GLU A 110 0.69 -4.57 3.02
CA GLU A 110 1.81 -4.81 3.96
C GLU A 110 1.52 -6.13 4.71
N GLU A 111 2.34 -7.16 4.50
CA GLU A 111 2.15 -8.43 5.19
C GLU A 111 2.76 -8.41 6.61
N PRO A 112 2.08 -9.01 7.62
CA PRO A 112 0.77 -9.67 7.54
C PRO A 112 -0.42 -8.71 7.77
N ASN A 113 -1.50 -8.91 6.99
CA ASN A 113 -2.85 -8.37 7.19
C ASN A 113 -2.94 -6.85 7.48
N LYS A 114 -2.07 -6.07 6.85
CA LYS A 114 -2.13 -4.61 6.90
C LYS A 114 -2.11 -4.07 5.50
N ASP A 115 -2.58 -2.85 5.36
CA ASP A 115 -2.39 -2.05 4.15
C ASP A 115 -1.82 -0.70 4.54
N VAL A 116 -1.10 -0.11 3.60
CA VAL A 116 -0.48 1.21 3.74
C VAL A 116 -0.98 2.08 2.62
N LEU A 117 -1.62 3.19 2.99
CA LEU A 117 -1.99 4.27 2.09
C LEU A 117 -0.98 5.40 2.30
N PHE A 118 -0.17 5.73 1.31
CA PHE A 118 0.90 6.72 1.46
C PHE A 118 0.78 7.83 0.40
N LEU A 119 1.30 9.01 0.75
CA LEU A 119 1.40 10.13 -0.18
C LEU A 119 2.57 9.88 -1.14
N SER A 120 2.29 9.85 -2.44
CA SER A 120 3.27 9.42 -3.46
C SER A 120 4.52 10.31 -3.52
N GLU A 121 4.37 11.61 -3.21
CA GLU A 121 5.48 12.57 -3.21
C GLU A 121 6.32 12.57 -1.92
N ASP A 122 5.84 11.94 -0.84
CA ASP A 122 6.52 11.83 0.45
C ASP A 122 5.97 10.63 1.23
N ASP A 123 6.59 9.46 1.04
CA ASP A 123 6.17 8.18 1.62
C ASP A 123 6.28 8.10 3.15
N SER A 124 6.96 9.07 3.78
CA SER A 124 6.95 9.23 5.24
C SER A 124 5.61 9.74 5.77
N ILE A 125 4.72 10.21 4.89
CA ILE A 125 3.33 10.58 5.19
C ILE A 125 2.43 9.43 4.73
N PHE A 126 1.93 8.66 5.67
CA PHE A 126 1.16 7.45 5.37
C PHE A 126 0.17 7.10 6.48
N MET A 127 -0.82 6.29 6.13
CA MET A 127 -1.76 5.65 7.03
C MET A 127 -1.64 4.15 6.89
N ARG A 128 -1.45 3.46 8.02
CA ARG A 128 -1.61 2.01 8.10
C ARG A 128 -3.06 1.68 8.44
N ILE A 129 -3.64 0.76 7.70
CA ILE A 129 -5.02 0.28 7.81
C ILE A 129 -4.99 -1.19 8.22
N GLU A 130 -5.67 -1.52 9.30
CA GLU A 130 -5.78 -2.89 9.81
C GLU A 130 -7.25 -3.17 10.11
N LEU A 131 -7.83 -4.17 9.44
CA LEU A 131 -9.15 -4.70 9.77
C LEU A 131 -8.99 -5.62 10.98
N LEU A 132 -9.75 -5.33 12.03
CA LEU A 132 -9.73 -6.10 13.25
C LEU A 132 -10.81 -7.19 13.21
N PRO A 133 -10.60 -8.32 13.90
CA PRO A 133 -11.68 -9.29 14.13
C PRO A 133 -12.86 -8.67 14.88
N GLN A 134 -14.10 -9.05 14.53
CA GLN A 134 -15.32 -8.53 15.18
C GLN A 134 -15.39 -8.81 16.69
N ASN A 135 -14.73 -9.87 17.15
CA ASN A 135 -14.70 -10.30 18.56
C ASN A 135 -13.44 -9.82 19.29
N SER A 136 -12.78 -8.77 18.80
CA SER A 136 -11.57 -8.25 19.39
C SER A 136 -11.77 -7.70 20.81
N ASN A 137 -10.75 -7.84 21.65
CA ASN A 137 -10.74 -7.23 22.99
C ASN A 137 -10.29 -5.77 22.88
N TRP A 138 -11.25 -4.84 22.94
CA TRP A 138 -11.00 -3.41 22.79
C TRP A 138 -10.09 -2.81 23.86
N ASP A 139 -10.20 -3.26 25.11
CA ASP A 139 -9.32 -2.77 26.19
C ASP A 139 -7.85 -3.10 25.90
N THR A 140 -7.59 -4.29 25.33
CA THR A 140 -6.25 -4.69 24.91
C THR A 140 -5.78 -3.85 23.72
N ILE A 141 -6.61 -3.68 22.70
CA ILE A 141 -6.25 -2.90 21.50
C ILE A 141 -5.98 -1.44 21.85
N GLU A 142 -6.79 -0.83 22.71
CA GLU A 142 -6.57 0.54 23.20
C GLU A 142 -5.27 0.66 23.99
N ALA A 143 -5.00 -0.28 24.90
CA ALA A 143 -3.77 -0.29 25.68
C ALA A 143 -2.53 -0.47 24.78
N ASP A 144 -2.61 -1.33 23.77
CA ASP A 144 -1.54 -1.55 22.80
C ASP A 144 -1.32 -0.33 21.91
N ALA A 145 -2.40 0.27 21.40
CA ALA A 145 -2.34 1.50 20.60
C ALA A 145 -1.71 2.66 21.40
N LYS A 146 -2.11 2.81 22.66
CA LYS A 146 -1.51 3.80 23.56
C LYS A 146 -0.03 3.51 23.82
N THR A 147 0.33 2.26 24.10
CA THR A 147 1.74 1.85 24.31
C THR A 147 2.59 2.12 23.07
N GLN A 148 2.04 1.87 21.88
CA GLN A 148 2.70 2.17 20.61
C GLN A 148 2.98 3.67 20.46
N LEU A 149 2.00 4.54 20.74
CA LEU A 149 2.20 6.00 20.73
C LEU A 149 3.19 6.45 21.81
N GLU A 150 3.12 5.87 23.01
CA GLU A 150 4.01 6.19 24.13
C GLU A 150 5.48 5.78 23.88
N SER A 151 5.73 4.86 22.96
CA SER A 151 7.09 4.50 22.54
C SER A 151 7.80 5.64 21.79
N ILE A 152 7.03 6.55 21.20
CA ILE A 152 7.52 7.75 20.52
C ILE A 152 7.73 8.87 21.53
N SER A 153 6.74 9.12 22.39
CA SER A 153 6.83 10.12 23.46
C SER A 153 5.75 9.88 24.52
N LYS A 154 6.06 10.17 25.79
CA LYS A 154 5.10 10.05 26.89
C LYS A 154 3.98 11.10 26.87
N ASN A 155 4.08 12.12 26.02
CA ASN A 155 3.08 13.18 25.89
C ASN A 155 1.96 12.82 24.90
N VAL A 156 1.32 11.66 25.11
CA VAL A 156 0.18 11.21 24.28
C VAL A 156 -1.09 11.92 24.74
N LYS A 157 -1.91 12.37 23.78
CA LYS A 157 -3.14 13.12 24.02
C LYS A 157 -4.34 12.41 23.38
N THR A 158 -5.52 12.59 23.97
CA THR A 158 -6.78 12.19 23.35
C THR A 158 -7.13 13.17 22.22
N VAL A 159 -7.66 12.65 21.11
CA VAL A 159 -8.13 13.45 19.98
C VAL A 159 -9.64 13.67 20.12
N SER A 160 -10.10 14.89 19.83
CA SER A 160 -11.54 15.17 19.72
C SER A 160 -12.05 14.60 18.39
N LEU A 161 -13.03 13.71 18.46
CA LEU A 161 -13.63 13.10 17.28
C LEU A 161 -14.71 14.01 16.69
N PRO A 162 -14.78 14.14 15.34
CA PRO A 162 -15.88 14.82 14.68
C PRO A 162 -17.24 14.15 14.94
N GLU A 163 -18.32 14.93 14.89
CA GLU A 163 -19.69 14.41 14.84
C GLU A 163 -19.99 13.83 13.45
N ASP A 164 -19.48 12.62 13.21
CA ASP A 164 -19.66 11.85 11.97
C ASP A 164 -20.02 10.40 12.33
N PRO A 165 -20.96 9.75 11.61
CA PRO A 165 -21.32 8.35 11.85
C PRO A 165 -20.14 7.39 11.90
N PHE A 166 -19.08 7.65 11.12
CA PHE A 166 -17.86 6.85 11.11
C PHE A 166 -17.16 6.81 12.48
N PHE A 167 -17.34 7.83 13.31
CA PHE A 167 -16.73 7.94 14.64
C PHE A 167 -17.69 7.67 15.80
N LYS A 168 -18.91 7.17 15.53
CA LYS A 168 -19.95 6.95 16.55
C LYS A 168 -19.45 6.15 17.76
N GLU A 169 -18.67 5.10 17.51
CA GLU A 169 -18.01 4.29 18.53
C GLU A 169 -16.51 4.22 18.23
N ALA A 170 -15.82 5.35 18.40
CA ALA A 170 -14.39 5.42 18.13
C ALA A 170 -13.58 5.90 19.34
N TRP A 171 -12.32 5.51 19.34
CA TRP A 171 -11.28 6.00 20.26
C TRP A 171 -10.15 6.56 19.44
N ALA A 172 -9.59 7.69 19.84
CA ALA A 172 -8.44 8.26 19.14
C ALA A 172 -7.46 8.96 20.08
N MET A 173 -6.17 8.74 19.81
CA MET A 173 -5.08 9.40 20.49
C MET A 173 -4.01 9.85 19.49
N GLU A 174 -3.24 10.86 19.87
CA GLU A 174 -2.15 11.39 19.09
C GLU A 174 -0.89 11.63 19.95
N VAL A 175 0.25 11.63 19.29
CA VAL A 175 1.53 12.06 19.84
C VAL A 175 2.26 12.89 18.79
N SER A 176 3.05 13.85 19.25
CA SER A 176 3.95 14.59 18.36
C SER A 176 5.37 14.57 18.90
N ASN A 177 6.33 14.49 17.99
CA ASN A 177 7.75 14.59 18.28
C ASN A 177 8.44 15.46 17.21
N GLY A 178 8.84 16.67 17.58
CA GLY A 178 9.32 17.65 16.59
C GLY A 178 8.23 18.00 15.56
N ASP A 179 8.53 17.77 14.29
CA ASP A 179 7.59 17.97 13.17
C ASP A 179 6.69 16.75 12.92
N GLU A 180 7.03 15.58 13.45
CA GLU A 180 6.23 14.36 13.28
C GLU A 180 4.98 14.41 14.15
N MET A 181 3.87 13.95 13.58
CA MET A 181 2.59 13.76 14.25
C MET A 181 2.06 12.37 13.89
N ILE A 182 1.83 11.57 14.92
CA ILE A 182 1.30 10.20 14.78
C ILE A 182 -0.01 10.12 15.54
N SER A 183 -1.06 9.64 14.89
CA SER A 183 -2.36 9.42 15.50
C SER A 183 -2.84 7.99 15.29
N SER A 184 -3.56 7.46 16.28
CA SER A 184 -4.22 6.16 16.22
C SER A 184 -5.71 6.39 16.37
N TYR A 185 -6.49 5.85 15.43
CA TYR A 185 -7.95 5.79 15.49
C TYR A 185 -8.37 4.33 15.55
N LEU A 186 -9.25 4.01 16.49
CA LEU A 186 -9.88 2.71 16.63
C LEU A 186 -11.37 2.91 16.36
N ILE A 187 -11.85 2.40 15.23
CA ILE A 187 -13.25 2.45 14.84
C ILE A 187 -13.89 1.13 15.24
N LYS A 188 -14.78 1.16 16.23
CA LYS A 188 -15.39 -0.05 16.82
C LYS A 188 -16.70 -0.42 16.15
N ASP A 189 -16.75 -0.29 14.83
CA ASP A 189 -17.90 -0.69 14.05
C ASP A 189 -18.10 -2.22 14.13
N SER A 190 -19.36 -2.67 14.23
CA SER A 190 -19.66 -4.09 14.39
C SER A 190 -19.42 -4.91 13.12
N GLU A 191 -19.51 -4.30 11.95
CA GLU A 191 -19.35 -4.95 10.64
C GLU A 191 -17.89 -4.88 10.16
N LEU A 192 -17.25 -3.74 10.40
CA LEU A 192 -15.92 -3.41 9.91
C LEU A 192 -15.09 -2.68 10.97
N PRO A 193 -14.61 -3.37 12.02
CA PRO A 193 -13.78 -2.74 13.02
C PRO A 193 -12.39 -2.46 12.45
N LEU A 194 -11.89 -1.24 12.65
CA LEU A 194 -10.65 -0.75 12.03
C LEU A 194 -9.69 -0.20 13.08
N LYS A 195 -8.40 -0.47 12.88
CA LYS A 195 -7.31 0.31 13.45
C LYS A 195 -6.62 1.10 12.34
N LEU A 196 -6.63 2.41 12.48
CA LEU A 196 -5.91 3.33 11.61
C LEU A 196 -4.74 3.92 12.40
N MET A 197 -3.54 3.87 11.83
CA MET A 197 -2.39 4.58 12.38
C MET A 197 -1.80 5.51 11.32
N ILE A 198 -1.91 6.81 11.57
CA ILE A 198 -1.61 7.87 10.61
C ILE A 198 -0.31 8.55 11.04
N PHE A 199 0.64 8.62 10.13
CA PHE A 199 1.92 9.29 10.25
C PHE A 199 1.91 10.49 9.30
N THR A 200 2.08 11.68 9.84
CA THR A 200 2.09 12.92 9.07
C THR A 200 3.03 13.93 9.72
N LYS A 201 3.20 15.09 9.09
CA LYS A 201 4.01 16.19 9.61
C LYS A 201 3.14 17.38 9.99
N LYS A 202 3.56 18.21 10.96
CA LYS A 202 2.87 19.46 11.28
C LYS A 202 3.00 20.47 10.15
N SER A 203 4.18 20.51 9.52
CA SER A 203 4.47 21.35 8.35
C SER A 203 3.70 20.95 7.09
N LYS A 204 3.27 19.68 7.03
CA LYS A 204 2.56 19.08 5.90
C LYS A 204 1.54 18.08 6.44
N ASN A 205 0.44 18.63 6.97
CA ASN A 205 -0.58 17.86 7.67
C ASN A 205 -1.60 17.28 6.69
N HIS A 206 -1.55 15.96 6.53
CA HIS A 206 -2.43 15.15 5.67
C HIS A 206 -3.41 14.29 6.48
N LEU A 207 -3.61 14.59 7.77
CA LEU A 207 -4.53 13.82 8.62
C LEU A 207 -5.94 13.73 8.01
N ASP A 208 -6.48 14.87 7.56
CA ASP A 208 -7.85 14.94 7.05
C ASP A 208 -8.08 14.14 5.76
N PRO A 209 -7.26 14.26 4.69
CA PRO A 209 -7.43 13.40 3.52
C PRO A 209 -7.31 11.90 3.82
N PHE A 210 -6.46 11.49 4.77
CA PHE A 210 -6.43 10.09 5.20
C PHE A 210 -7.75 9.66 5.84
N ILE A 211 -8.30 10.49 6.73
CA ILE A 211 -9.59 10.23 7.38
C ILE A 211 -10.72 10.18 6.34
N GLU A 212 -10.78 11.13 5.41
CA GLU A 212 -11.83 11.19 4.38
C GLU A 212 -11.78 9.98 3.45
N MET A 213 -10.60 9.50 3.07
CA MET A 213 -10.47 8.24 2.35
C MET A 213 -10.88 7.03 3.22
N ALA A 214 -10.50 7.01 4.51
CA ALA A 214 -10.82 5.91 5.43
C ALA A 214 -12.33 5.77 5.72
N LYS A 215 -13.07 6.88 5.76
CA LYS A 215 -14.54 6.89 5.87
C LYS A 215 -15.24 6.10 4.76
N THR A 216 -14.55 5.88 3.64
CA THR A 216 -15.08 5.16 2.48
C THR A 216 -14.74 3.67 2.46
N ILE A 217 -14.03 3.15 3.46
CA ILE A 217 -13.71 1.73 3.56
C ILE A 217 -15.04 0.96 3.75
N GLY A 218 -15.28 -0.01 2.87
CA GLY A 218 -16.46 -0.86 2.88
C GLY A 218 -16.19 -2.20 2.18
N LYS A 219 -16.99 -3.22 2.51
CA LYS A 219 -16.94 -4.53 1.85
C LYS A 219 -17.81 -4.55 0.60
#